data_AF-A0A7C9VLV5-F1
#
_entry.id   AF-A0A7C9VLV5-F1
#
_cell.length_a   1.000
_cell.length_b   1.000
_cell.length_c   1.000
_cell.angle_alpha   90.00
_cell.angle_beta   90.00
_cell.angle_gamma   90.00
#
_symmetry.space_group_name_H-M   'P 1'
#
loop_
_entity.id
_entity.type
_entity.pdbx_description
1 polymer ?
#
loop_
_entity_poly.entity_id
_entity_poly.type
_entity_poly.pdbx_seq_one_letter_code
_entity_poly.pdbx_strand_id
1 'polypeptide(L)'
;MTQAPEQTFDQSTVDRAQAIIARYPQSRSALLPMLHLVQSVEGYVSQEGIRFCAGQLDLSEAEVSAVATFYTMYKRRPCGEHLVSVCTNTLCAALGGDDIYKTLKDHLGVGHEETAGEPGTPGSITLEHAECLAACDLGPVLQVNYEFYDNQTPDKALGLVKALQSGDRPAPTRGAPLTDFKQAELQLAGFFEGRDADLDGPSAAPETLRGAQIAKDRGWDAPKMPANAEFPALPEKK
;
A
#
# COMPACT_ATOMS: atom_id res chain seq x y z
N MET A 1 -18.68 -21.89 -31.69
CA MET A 1 -17.39 -22.32 -31.09
C MET A 1 -17.10 -21.35 -29.97
N THR A 2 -17.56 -21.65 -28.77
CA THR A 2 -17.28 -20.83 -27.58
C THR A 2 -15.81 -21.09 -27.24
N GLN A 3 -14.95 -20.09 -27.41
CA GLN A 3 -13.58 -20.16 -26.90
C GLN A 3 -13.67 -20.48 -25.41
N ALA A 4 -12.88 -21.47 -24.96
CA ALA A 4 -12.70 -21.69 -23.53
C ALA A 4 -12.15 -20.39 -22.93
N PRO A 5 -12.64 -19.95 -21.75
CA PRO A 5 -12.12 -18.75 -21.12
C PRO A 5 -10.60 -18.90 -20.93
N GLU A 6 -9.87 -17.89 -21.38
CA GLU A 6 -8.45 -17.73 -21.11
C GLU A 6 -8.26 -17.77 -19.58
N GLN A 7 -7.38 -18.64 -19.08
CA GLN A 7 -7.17 -18.76 -17.64
C GLN A 7 -6.54 -17.46 -17.12
N THR A 8 -7.26 -16.72 -16.27
CA THR A 8 -6.79 -15.45 -15.69
C THR A 8 -5.46 -15.62 -14.95
N PHE A 9 -5.26 -16.76 -14.30
CA PHE A 9 -4.03 -17.13 -13.62
C PHE A 9 -3.27 -18.19 -14.42
N ASP A 10 -2.27 -17.74 -15.16
CA ASP A 10 -1.42 -18.58 -16.00
C ASP A 10 -0.40 -19.41 -15.20
N GLN A 11 0.38 -20.23 -15.91
CA GLN A 11 1.42 -21.06 -15.28
C GLN A 11 2.47 -20.23 -14.53
N SER A 12 2.84 -19.05 -15.05
CA SER A 12 3.78 -18.16 -14.38
C SER A 12 3.23 -17.70 -13.02
N THR A 13 1.94 -17.39 -12.95
CA THR A 13 1.28 -17.02 -11.70
C THR A 13 1.19 -18.19 -10.72
N VAL A 14 0.92 -19.41 -11.20
CA VAL A 14 0.95 -20.63 -10.39
C VAL A 14 2.35 -20.86 -9.81
N ASP A 15 3.41 -20.69 -10.62
CA ASP A 15 4.79 -20.88 -10.16
C ASP A 15 5.16 -19.85 -9.08
N ARG A 16 4.75 -18.58 -9.26
CA ARG A 16 4.89 -17.53 -8.24
C ARG A 16 4.13 -17.88 -6.96
N ALA A 17 2.90 -18.38 -7.07
CA ALA A 17 2.12 -18.82 -5.91
C ALA A 17 2.84 -19.92 -5.12
N GLN A 18 3.39 -20.92 -5.81
CA GLN A 18 4.16 -21.99 -5.18
C GLN A 18 5.44 -21.46 -4.52
N ALA A 19 6.12 -20.49 -5.14
CA ALA A 19 7.28 -19.83 -4.55
C ALA A 19 6.92 -19.04 -3.28
N ILE A 20 5.74 -18.40 -3.21
CA ILE A 20 5.25 -17.75 -1.98
C ILE A 20 4.98 -18.81 -0.90
N ILE A 21 4.26 -19.88 -1.24
CA ILE A 21 3.90 -20.96 -0.30
C ILE A 21 5.16 -21.55 0.35
N ALA A 22 6.21 -21.80 -0.45
CA ALA A 22 7.46 -22.37 0.01
C ALA A 22 8.21 -21.52 1.05
N ARG A 23 7.86 -20.22 1.22
CA ARG A 23 8.46 -19.33 2.24
C ARG A 23 7.97 -19.64 3.65
N TYR A 24 6.91 -20.44 3.80
CA TYR A 24 6.24 -20.66 5.09
C TYR A 24 6.19 -22.14 5.46
N PRO A 25 6.28 -22.48 6.76
CA PRO A 25 6.10 -23.85 7.24
C PRO A 25 4.63 -24.33 7.14
N GLN A 26 3.68 -23.40 7.07
CA GLN A 26 2.25 -23.70 6.89
C GLN A 26 1.73 -22.91 5.69
N SER A 27 1.05 -23.59 4.75
CA SER A 27 0.55 -22.98 3.51
C SER A 27 -0.33 -21.77 3.77
N ARG A 28 -1.25 -21.86 4.75
CA ARG A 28 -2.18 -20.76 5.10
C ARG A 28 -1.49 -19.41 5.39
N SER A 29 -0.24 -19.42 5.84
CA SER A 29 0.51 -18.20 6.15
C SER A 29 0.89 -17.41 4.88
N ALA A 30 0.83 -18.04 3.71
CA ALA A 30 1.04 -17.41 2.42
C ALA A 30 -0.16 -16.58 1.93
N LEU A 31 -1.31 -16.60 2.62
CA LEU A 31 -2.53 -15.97 2.11
C LEU A 31 -2.39 -14.46 1.85
N LEU A 32 -1.72 -13.72 2.74
CA LEU A 32 -1.55 -12.28 2.56
C LEU A 32 -0.74 -11.91 1.30
N PRO A 33 0.49 -12.42 1.09
CA PRO A 33 1.22 -12.18 -0.15
C PRO A 33 0.54 -12.79 -1.40
N MET A 34 -0.23 -13.87 -1.24
CA MET A 34 -1.03 -14.44 -2.34
C MET A 34 -2.13 -13.49 -2.82
N LEU A 35 -2.78 -12.75 -1.91
CA LEU A 35 -3.77 -11.75 -2.29
C LEU A 35 -3.13 -10.57 -3.02
N HIS A 36 -1.91 -10.15 -2.64
CA HIS A 36 -1.14 -9.19 -3.43
C HIS A 36 -0.78 -9.73 -4.83
N LEU A 37 -0.40 -11.01 -4.93
CA LEU A 37 -0.16 -11.65 -6.23
C LEU A 37 -1.41 -11.62 -7.11
N VAL A 38 -2.59 -11.90 -6.56
CA VAL A 38 -3.87 -11.77 -7.28
C VAL A 38 -4.08 -10.34 -7.78
N GLN A 39 -3.88 -9.33 -6.93
CA GLN A 39 -4.02 -7.93 -7.35
C GLN A 39 -2.99 -7.53 -8.42
N SER A 40 -1.80 -8.13 -8.43
CA SER A 40 -0.82 -7.88 -9.48
C SER A 40 -1.27 -8.35 -10.87
N VAL A 41 -2.14 -9.36 -10.92
CA VAL A 41 -2.67 -9.90 -12.18
C VAL A 41 -3.95 -9.18 -12.58
N GLU A 42 -4.88 -9.00 -11.64
CA GLU A 42 -6.23 -8.51 -11.94
C GLU A 42 -6.43 -7.02 -11.63
N GLY A 43 -5.58 -6.41 -10.79
CA GLY A 43 -5.73 -5.04 -10.30
C GLY A 43 -6.69 -4.90 -9.12
N TYR A 44 -7.21 -6.01 -8.59
CA TYR A 44 -8.07 -6.12 -7.41
C TYR A 44 -8.22 -7.61 -7.05
N VAL A 45 -8.83 -7.93 -5.92
CA VAL A 45 -9.16 -9.30 -5.51
C VAL A 45 -10.54 -9.68 -6.04
N SER A 46 -10.58 -10.41 -7.14
CA SER A 46 -11.83 -10.91 -7.74
C SER A 46 -12.30 -12.21 -7.06
N GLN A 47 -13.52 -12.67 -7.38
CA GLN A 47 -13.97 -13.99 -6.95
C GLN A 47 -13.11 -15.11 -7.55
N GLU A 48 -12.54 -14.92 -8.73
CA GLU A 48 -11.60 -15.88 -9.32
C GLU A 48 -10.31 -15.91 -8.53
N GLY A 49 -9.76 -14.75 -8.14
CA GLY A 49 -8.62 -14.66 -7.23
C GLY A 49 -8.86 -15.33 -5.88
N ILE A 50 -10.06 -15.17 -5.31
CA ILE A 50 -10.46 -15.88 -4.08
C ILE A 50 -10.40 -17.40 -4.28
N ARG A 51 -10.99 -17.91 -5.38
CA ARG A 51 -10.96 -19.34 -5.72
C ARG A 51 -9.54 -19.84 -5.94
N PHE A 52 -8.72 -19.05 -6.61
CA PHE A 52 -7.32 -19.37 -6.86
C PHE A 52 -6.56 -19.54 -5.54
N CYS A 53 -6.62 -18.56 -4.64
CA CYS A 53 -5.97 -18.67 -3.33
C CYS A 53 -6.51 -19.84 -2.50
N ALA A 54 -7.82 -20.06 -2.49
CA ALA A 54 -8.45 -21.17 -1.78
C ALA A 54 -7.91 -22.53 -2.26
N GLY A 55 -7.84 -22.73 -3.58
CA GLY A 55 -7.31 -23.96 -4.18
C GLY A 55 -5.81 -24.16 -3.96
N GLN A 56 -5.00 -23.10 -4.01
CA GLN A 56 -3.55 -23.19 -3.82
C GLN A 56 -3.16 -23.47 -2.35
N LEU A 57 -3.98 -23.04 -1.38
CA LEU A 57 -3.64 -23.08 0.05
C LEU A 57 -4.38 -24.16 0.84
N ASP A 58 -5.29 -24.91 0.20
CA ASP A 58 -6.24 -25.83 0.86
C ASP A 58 -7.09 -25.12 1.92
N LEU A 59 -7.67 -23.98 1.53
CA LEU A 59 -8.58 -23.17 2.34
C LEU A 59 -9.97 -23.11 1.70
N SER A 60 -10.98 -22.77 2.49
CA SER A 60 -12.29 -22.42 1.93
C SER A 60 -12.27 -21.01 1.32
N GLU A 61 -13.11 -20.79 0.30
CA GLU A 61 -13.34 -19.43 -0.25
C GLU A 61 -13.83 -18.44 0.83
N ALA A 62 -14.55 -18.93 1.84
CA ALA A 62 -15.03 -18.12 2.95
C ALA A 62 -13.89 -17.61 3.84
N GLU A 63 -12.88 -18.45 4.13
CA GLU A 63 -11.69 -18.03 4.88
C GLU A 63 -10.89 -16.98 4.11
N VAL A 64 -10.71 -17.19 2.80
CA VAL A 64 -10.00 -16.22 1.94
C VAL A 64 -10.78 -14.89 1.86
N SER A 65 -12.09 -14.95 1.67
CA SER A 65 -12.96 -13.77 1.62
C SER A 65 -12.96 -13.00 2.95
N ALA A 66 -12.95 -13.70 4.10
CA ALA A 66 -12.85 -13.07 5.41
C ALA A 66 -11.55 -12.25 5.54
N VAL A 67 -10.42 -12.77 5.06
CA VAL A 67 -9.15 -12.05 5.09
C VAL A 67 -9.12 -10.90 4.09
N ALA A 68 -9.58 -11.12 2.86
CA ALA A 68 -9.63 -10.10 1.80
C ALA A 68 -10.57 -8.93 2.14
N THR A 69 -11.57 -9.14 3.00
CA THR A 69 -12.47 -8.08 3.47
C THR A 69 -12.01 -7.41 4.76
N PHE A 70 -11.13 -8.06 5.52
CA PHE A 70 -10.60 -7.53 6.77
C PHE A 70 -9.50 -6.49 6.56
N TYR A 71 -8.58 -6.73 5.61
CA TYR A 71 -7.48 -5.81 5.32
C TYR A 71 -7.82 -4.88 4.14
N THR A 72 -7.71 -3.57 4.37
CA THR A 72 -8.10 -2.52 3.40
C THR A 72 -7.18 -2.39 2.18
N MET A 73 -5.97 -2.97 2.23
CA MET A 73 -5.06 -3.00 1.09
C MET A 73 -5.53 -3.96 -0.02
N TYR A 74 -6.39 -4.93 0.31
CA TYR A 74 -6.99 -5.82 -0.66
C TYR A 74 -8.23 -5.17 -1.25
N LYS A 75 -8.06 -4.57 -2.42
CA LYS A 75 -9.09 -3.86 -3.17
C LYS A 75 -10.07 -4.88 -3.70
N ARG A 76 -11.35 -4.65 -3.43
CA ARG A 76 -12.45 -5.54 -3.84
C ARG A 76 -13.18 -5.04 -5.08
N ARG A 77 -12.70 -3.94 -5.66
CA ARG A 77 -13.19 -3.30 -6.89
C ARG A 77 -12.00 -3.01 -7.80
N PRO A 78 -12.17 -3.07 -9.14
CA PRO A 78 -11.09 -2.77 -10.07
C PRO A 78 -10.44 -1.40 -9.82
N CYS A 79 -9.13 -1.41 -9.56
CA CYS A 79 -8.36 -0.18 -9.37
C CYS A 79 -7.84 0.41 -10.68
N GLY A 80 -7.60 1.72 -10.67
CA GLY A 80 -6.86 2.41 -11.72
C GLY A 80 -5.39 1.97 -11.80
N GLU A 81 -4.66 2.51 -12.76
CA GLU A 81 -3.19 2.39 -12.82
C GLU A 81 -2.55 2.98 -11.56
N HIS A 82 -3.18 3.99 -10.95
CA HIS A 82 -2.73 4.62 -9.73
C HIS A 82 -3.79 4.61 -8.64
N LEU A 83 -3.45 4.05 -7.48
CA LEU A 83 -4.16 4.23 -6.23
C LEU A 83 -3.61 5.46 -5.51
N VAL A 84 -4.42 6.49 -5.35
CA VAL A 84 -4.08 7.74 -4.64
C VAL A 84 -4.77 7.73 -3.28
N SER A 85 -3.97 7.57 -2.23
CA SER A 85 -4.42 7.44 -0.84
C SER A 85 -4.08 8.71 -0.06
N VAL A 86 -5.09 9.49 0.33
CA VAL A 86 -4.89 10.75 1.06
C VAL A 86 -5.11 10.52 2.56
N CYS A 87 -4.10 10.82 3.38
CA CYS A 87 -4.26 10.74 4.84
C CYS A 87 -5.21 11.84 5.33
N THR A 88 -6.35 11.44 5.87
CA THR A 88 -7.33 12.34 6.51
C THR A 88 -7.45 12.09 8.01
N ASN A 89 -6.47 11.41 8.62
CA ASN A 89 -6.42 11.27 10.07
C ASN A 89 -5.99 12.58 10.74
N THR A 90 -6.31 12.73 12.03
CA THR A 90 -6.27 13.92 12.87
C THR A 90 -5.19 14.95 12.52
N LEU A 91 -3.91 14.56 12.47
CA LEU A 91 -2.84 15.52 12.21
C LEU A 91 -2.84 16.01 10.76
N CYS A 92 -2.97 15.11 9.78
CA CYS A 92 -3.05 15.51 8.38
C CYS A 92 -4.31 16.33 8.12
N ALA A 93 -5.46 15.96 8.69
CA ALA A 93 -6.69 16.73 8.62
C ALA A 93 -6.49 18.16 9.12
N ALA A 94 -5.87 18.33 10.30
CA ALA A 94 -5.56 19.66 10.86
C ALA A 94 -4.59 20.49 10.00
N LEU A 95 -3.77 19.83 9.18
CA LEU A 95 -2.81 20.47 8.27
C LEU A 95 -3.33 20.66 6.83
N GLY A 96 -4.58 20.26 6.53
CA GLY A 96 -5.22 20.44 5.22
C GLY A 96 -5.43 19.15 4.41
N GLY A 97 -5.31 17.97 5.03
CA GLY A 97 -5.56 16.67 4.39
C GLY A 97 -7.00 16.52 3.87
N ASP A 98 -7.99 17.03 4.61
CA ASP A 98 -9.39 17.03 4.18
C ASP A 98 -9.61 17.92 2.95
N ASP A 99 -8.94 19.08 2.92
CA ASP A 99 -9.00 20.00 1.77
C ASP A 99 -8.33 19.39 0.54
N ILE A 100 -7.22 18.66 0.72
CA ILE A 100 -6.57 17.90 -0.36
C ILE A 100 -7.55 16.86 -0.90
N TYR A 101 -8.11 16.00 -0.03
CA TYR A 101 -9.03 14.96 -0.48
C TYR A 101 -10.22 15.55 -1.22
N LYS A 102 -10.84 16.60 -0.67
CA LYS A 102 -11.96 17.29 -1.31
C LYS A 102 -11.58 17.84 -2.69
N THR A 103 -10.42 18.48 -2.81
CA THR A 103 -9.94 19.04 -4.08
C THR A 103 -9.76 17.95 -5.14
N LEU A 104 -9.19 16.80 -4.76
CA LEU A 104 -9.00 15.67 -5.66
C LEU A 104 -10.32 15.01 -6.04
N LYS A 105 -11.22 14.82 -5.05
CA LYS A 105 -12.57 14.31 -5.25
C LYS A 105 -13.34 15.16 -6.27
N ASP A 106 -13.33 16.48 -6.11
CA ASP A 106 -14.05 17.41 -6.98
C ASP A 106 -13.44 17.44 -8.40
N HIS A 107 -12.11 17.34 -8.53
CA HIS A 107 -11.43 17.27 -9.83
C HIS A 107 -11.68 15.96 -10.57
N LEU A 108 -11.61 14.82 -9.87
CA LEU A 108 -11.75 13.49 -10.45
C LEU A 108 -13.23 13.09 -10.65
N GLY A 109 -14.15 13.69 -9.90
CA GLY A 109 -15.58 13.36 -9.93
C GLY A 109 -15.91 12.00 -9.32
N VAL A 110 -15.05 11.49 -8.43
CA VAL A 110 -15.17 10.15 -7.80
C VAL A 110 -15.01 10.25 -6.29
N GLY A 111 -15.68 9.36 -5.55
CA GLY A 111 -15.59 9.24 -4.10
C GLY A 111 -14.52 8.26 -3.61
N HIS A 112 -14.68 7.79 -2.38
CA HIS A 112 -13.78 6.83 -1.75
C HIS A 112 -13.83 5.47 -2.44
N GLU A 113 -12.64 4.97 -2.79
CA GLU A 113 -12.43 3.71 -3.49
C GLU A 113 -13.20 3.63 -4.83
N GLU A 114 -13.40 4.77 -5.47
CA GLU A 114 -13.93 4.86 -6.82
C GLU A 114 -12.82 5.26 -7.80
N THR A 115 -12.97 4.85 -9.06
CA THR A 115 -11.95 4.99 -10.10
C THR A 115 -12.40 5.98 -11.16
N ALA A 116 -11.59 7.00 -11.41
CA ALA A 116 -11.71 7.91 -12.53
C ALA A 116 -10.94 7.35 -13.75
N GLY A 117 -11.62 7.25 -14.89
CA GLY A 117 -11.11 6.55 -16.07
C GLY A 117 -11.47 5.06 -16.08
N GLU A 118 -10.98 4.33 -17.08
CA GLU A 118 -11.17 2.88 -17.15
C GLU A 118 -10.12 2.18 -16.26
N PRO A 119 -10.52 1.34 -15.29
CA PRO A 119 -9.59 0.66 -14.38
C PRO A 119 -8.44 -0.04 -15.09
N GLY A 120 -7.21 0.14 -14.58
CA GLY A 120 -5.99 -0.43 -15.14
C GLY A 120 -5.48 0.21 -16.44
N THR A 121 -6.18 1.19 -17.02
CA THR A 121 -5.70 1.91 -18.21
C THR A 121 -4.76 3.06 -17.83
N PRO A 122 -3.85 3.50 -18.73
CA PRO A 122 -2.93 4.59 -18.45
C PRO A 122 -3.60 5.85 -17.91
N GLY A 123 -3.11 6.36 -16.77
CA GLY A 123 -3.60 7.57 -16.13
C GLY A 123 -4.93 7.43 -15.37
N SER A 124 -5.50 6.21 -15.28
CA SER A 124 -6.69 5.96 -14.45
C SER A 124 -6.34 6.03 -12.95
N ILE A 125 -7.19 6.69 -12.17
CA ILE A 125 -6.94 6.99 -10.75
C ILE A 125 -8.04 6.37 -9.88
N THR A 126 -7.68 5.53 -8.92
CA THR A 126 -8.55 5.22 -7.77
C THR A 126 -8.22 6.17 -6.63
N LEU A 127 -9.22 6.88 -6.10
CA LEU A 127 -9.05 7.80 -4.98
C LEU A 127 -9.54 7.18 -3.69
N GLU A 128 -8.75 7.24 -2.62
CA GLU A 128 -9.21 6.80 -1.29
C GLU A 128 -8.85 7.76 -0.16
N HIS A 129 -9.74 7.80 0.83
CA HIS A 129 -9.40 8.25 2.16
C HIS A 129 -8.54 7.17 2.81
N ALA A 130 -7.35 7.56 3.24
CA ALA A 130 -6.53 6.74 4.09
C ALA A 130 -6.58 7.24 5.53
N GLU A 131 -6.49 6.29 6.44
CA GLU A 131 -6.17 6.56 7.83
C GLU A 131 -4.70 6.97 7.99
N CYS A 132 -4.16 6.91 9.20
CA CYS A 132 -2.78 7.29 9.47
C CYS A 132 -1.77 6.51 8.60
N LEU A 133 -1.03 7.22 7.74
CA LEU A 133 0.07 6.69 6.93
C LEU A 133 1.44 6.74 7.64
N ALA A 134 1.44 6.99 8.95
CA ALA A 134 2.63 6.99 9.82
C ALA A 134 3.78 7.95 9.41
N ALA A 135 3.47 9.04 8.69
CA ALA A 135 4.42 10.07 8.27
C ALA A 135 4.00 11.47 8.77
N CYS A 136 3.58 11.53 10.04
CA CYS A 136 2.99 12.69 10.68
C CYS A 136 3.91 13.92 10.72
N ASP A 137 5.21 13.71 10.86
CA ASP A 137 6.26 14.73 10.83
C ASP A 137 6.42 15.41 9.46
N LEU A 138 5.76 14.87 8.43
CA LEU A 138 5.81 15.33 7.05
C LEU A 138 4.41 15.65 6.48
N GLY A 139 3.41 15.79 7.37
CA GLY A 139 2.02 16.05 7.01
C GLY A 139 1.77 17.41 6.33
N PRO A 140 0.74 17.53 5.48
CA PRO A 140 -0.13 16.46 4.97
C PRO A 140 0.58 15.49 4.03
N VAL A 141 0.26 14.20 4.15
CA VAL A 141 0.85 13.11 3.35
C VAL A 141 -0.20 12.44 2.50
N LEU A 142 0.18 12.11 1.27
CA LEU A 142 -0.54 11.15 0.43
C LEU A 142 0.42 10.08 -0.06
N GLN A 143 -0.14 8.93 -0.45
CA GLN A 143 0.58 7.89 -1.17
C GLN A 143 0.03 7.72 -2.57
N VAL A 144 0.89 7.35 -3.51
CA VAL A 144 0.48 6.83 -4.82
C VAL A 144 1.11 5.46 -4.98
N ASN A 145 0.28 4.43 -5.15
CA ASN A 145 0.73 3.03 -5.22
C ASN A 145 1.72 2.68 -4.07
N TYR A 146 1.38 3.13 -2.86
CA TYR A 146 2.15 2.97 -1.61
C TYR A 146 3.46 3.76 -1.48
N GLU A 147 3.83 4.55 -2.49
CA GLU A 147 4.98 5.45 -2.42
C GLU A 147 4.60 6.82 -1.85
N PHE A 148 5.48 7.44 -1.06
CA PHE A 148 5.15 8.63 -0.28
C PHE A 148 5.33 9.93 -1.05
N TYR A 149 4.34 10.82 -0.90
CA TYR A 149 4.40 12.21 -1.31
C TYR A 149 4.08 13.08 -0.09
N ASP A 150 5.13 13.66 0.46
CA ASP A 150 5.14 14.41 1.71
C ASP A 150 4.88 15.91 1.49
N ASN A 151 4.57 16.64 2.57
CA ASN A 151 4.40 18.10 2.58
C ASN A 151 3.46 18.63 1.48
N GLN A 152 2.35 17.92 1.30
CA GLN A 152 1.39 18.18 0.24
C GLN A 152 0.47 19.33 0.60
N THR A 153 0.04 20.03 -0.44
CA THR A 153 -1.01 21.06 -0.39
C THR A 153 -2.05 20.70 -1.45
N PRO A 154 -3.27 21.27 -1.40
CA PRO A 154 -4.27 21.03 -2.44
C PRO A 154 -3.73 21.23 -3.87
N ASP A 155 -2.98 22.31 -4.10
CA ASP A 155 -2.40 22.60 -5.41
C ASP A 155 -1.34 21.59 -5.85
N LYS A 156 -0.44 21.18 -4.94
CA LYS A 156 0.60 20.17 -5.25
C LYS A 156 -0.02 18.81 -5.53
N ALA A 157 -0.98 18.39 -4.71
CA ALA A 157 -1.69 17.13 -4.89
C ALA A 157 -2.48 17.11 -6.20
N LEU A 158 -3.15 18.21 -6.55
CA LEU A 158 -3.84 18.35 -7.84
C LEU A 158 -2.87 18.31 -9.01
N GLY A 159 -1.71 18.97 -8.90
CA GLY A 159 -0.64 18.91 -9.90
C GLY A 159 -0.11 17.49 -10.11
N LEU A 160 0.13 16.75 -9.02
CA LEU A 160 0.52 15.35 -9.04
C LEU A 160 -0.53 14.48 -9.76
N VAL A 161 -1.80 14.59 -9.37
CA VAL A 161 -2.88 13.81 -10.01
C VAL A 161 -3.01 14.12 -11.50
N LYS A 162 -2.89 15.38 -11.90
CA LYS A 162 -2.91 15.76 -13.32
C LYS A 162 -1.73 15.18 -14.11
N ALA A 163 -0.53 15.16 -13.51
CA ALA A 163 0.64 14.54 -14.12
C ALA A 163 0.44 13.02 -14.30
N LEU A 164 -0.11 12.33 -13.29
CA LEU A 164 -0.46 10.92 -13.41
C LEU A 164 -1.48 10.68 -14.53
N GLN A 165 -2.52 11.53 -14.63
CA GLN A 165 -3.53 11.45 -15.70
C GLN A 165 -2.93 11.68 -17.11
N SER A 166 -1.83 12.43 -17.25
CA SER A 166 -1.12 12.59 -18.51
C SER A 166 -0.09 11.50 -18.80
N GLY A 167 0.05 10.50 -17.91
CA GLY A 167 1.00 9.39 -18.04
C GLY A 167 2.40 9.71 -17.48
N ASP A 168 2.60 10.88 -16.88
CA ASP A 168 3.83 11.18 -16.18
C ASP A 168 3.86 10.45 -14.83
N ARG A 169 5.06 10.07 -14.37
CA ARG A 169 5.27 9.42 -13.07
C ARG A 169 6.23 10.25 -12.22
N PRO A 170 5.76 11.34 -11.58
CA PRO A 170 6.61 12.18 -10.74
C PRO A 170 7.28 11.35 -9.64
N ALA A 171 8.57 11.58 -9.40
CA ALA A 171 9.31 10.86 -8.36
C ALA A 171 8.67 11.07 -6.97
N PRO A 172 8.48 10.02 -6.17
CA PRO A 172 8.07 10.14 -4.77
C PRO A 172 9.07 10.96 -3.95
N THR A 173 8.60 11.60 -2.89
CA THR A 173 9.50 12.31 -1.95
C THR A 173 10.32 11.32 -1.14
N ARG A 174 9.73 10.16 -0.83
CA ARG A 174 10.36 9.03 -0.16
C ARG A 174 9.82 7.72 -0.72
N GLY A 175 10.69 6.70 -0.73
CA GLY A 175 10.39 5.39 -1.28
C GLY A 175 10.97 5.15 -2.67
N ALA A 176 10.54 4.08 -3.32
CA ALA A 176 11.07 3.65 -4.60
C ALA A 176 10.47 4.47 -5.75
N PRO A 177 11.08 4.46 -6.96
CA PRO A 177 10.48 5.10 -8.12
C PRO A 177 9.04 4.63 -8.38
N LEU A 178 8.13 5.56 -8.67
CA LEU A 178 6.72 5.24 -8.87
C LEU A 178 6.52 4.28 -10.05
N THR A 179 5.64 3.30 -9.85
CA THR A 179 5.18 2.34 -10.87
C THR A 179 3.66 2.30 -10.94
N ASP A 180 3.09 1.42 -11.76
CA ASP A 180 1.65 1.14 -11.76
C ASP A 180 1.23 0.24 -10.58
N PHE A 181 -0.07 0.23 -10.29
CA PHE A 181 -0.63 -0.47 -9.14
C PHE A 181 -0.33 -1.98 -9.19
N LYS A 182 -0.45 -2.60 -10.37
CA LYS A 182 -0.20 -4.04 -10.53
C LYS A 182 1.25 -4.41 -10.22
N GLN A 183 2.20 -3.60 -10.67
CA GLN A 183 3.61 -3.81 -10.38
C GLN A 183 3.93 -3.57 -8.89
N ALA A 184 3.30 -2.58 -8.24
CA ALA A 184 3.45 -2.38 -6.80
C ALA A 184 2.93 -3.59 -6.00
N GLU A 185 1.78 -4.14 -6.41
CA GLU A 185 1.20 -5.35 -5.82
C GLU A 185 2.08 -6.59 -6.05
N LEU A 186 2.73 -6.72 -7.21
CA LEU A 186 3.70 -7.79 -7.47
C LEU A 186 4.90 -7.71 -6.51
N GLN A 187 5.35 -6.50 -6.20
CA GLN A 187 6.44 -6.27 -5.25
C GLN A 187 6.02 -6.58 -3.80
N LEU A 188 4.79 -6.22 -3.42
CA LEU A 188 4.23 -6.59 -2.12
C LEU A 188 4.02 -8.10 -1.97
N ALA A 189 3.80 -8.82 -3.08
CA ALA A 189 3.84 -10.29 -3.12
C ALA A 189 5.27 -10.86 -2.98
N GLY A 190 6.29 -10.01 -3.00
CA GLY A 190 7.70 -10.35 -2.84
C GLY A 190 8.40 -10.73 -4.15
N PHE A 191 7.99 -10.16 -5.28
CA PHE A 191 8.66 -10.30 -6.57
C PHE A 191 9.09 -8.93 -7.11
N PHE A 192 10.39 -8.76 -7.31
CA PHE A 192 11.00 -7.46 -7.66
C PHE A 192 11.44 -7.43 -9.13
N GLU A 193 10.73 -8.09 -10.03
CA GLU A 193 11.12 -8.19 -11.45
C GLU A 193 11.34 -6.81 -12.07
N GLY A 194 12.46 -6.65 -12.78
CA GLY A 194 12.84 -5.39 -13.43
C GLY A 194 13.36 -4.31 -12.49
N ARG A 195 13.60 -4.61 -11.20
CA ARG A 195 14.17 -3.68 -10.21
C ARG A 195 15.11 -4.40 -9.23
N ASP A 196 16.15 -3.73 -8.77
CA ASP A 196 16.94 -4.23 -7.65
C ASP A 196 16.11 -4.16 -6.36
N ALA A 197 16.20 -5.18 -5.50
CA ALA A 197 15.57 -5.16 -4.18
C ALA A 197 16.18 -4.08 -3.25
N ASP A 198 17.33 -3.52 -3.65
CA ASP A 198 18.12 -2.53 -2.91
C ASP A 198 17.95 -1.10 -3.45
N LEU A 199 16.82 -0.78 -4.10
CA LEU A 199 16.56 0.59 -4.56
C LEU A 199 16.45 1.56 -3.38
N ASP A 200 17.53 2.31 -3.14
CA ASP A 200 17.61 3.35 -2.13
C ASP A 200 16.79 4.58 -2.52
N GLY A 201 15.65 4.77 -1.85
CA GLY A 201 14.97 6.06 -1.75
C GLY A 201 15.35 6.78 -0.46
N PRO A 202 15.13 8.11 -0.36
CA PRO A 202 15.30 8.81 0.91
C PRO A 202 14.42 8.16 2.00
N SER A 203 15.05 7.50 2.97
CA SER A 203 14.34 6.79 4.05
C SER A 203 14.20 7.61 5.33
N ALA A 204 14.89 8.75 5.42
CA ALA A 204 14.84 9.65 6.57
C ALA A 204 14.68 11.10 6.12
N ALA A 205 13.86 11.86 6.85
CA ALA A 205 13.71 13.28 6.64
C ALA A 205 14.37 14.10 7.77
N PRO A 206 14.87 15.32 7.48
CA PRO A 206 15.41 16.22 8.51
C PRO A 206 14.45 16.46 9.68
N GLU A 207 13.15 16.50 9.41
CA GLU A 207 12.06 16.64 10.37
C GLU A 207 12.06 15.47 11.36
N THR A 208 12.15 14.25 10.86
CA THR A 208 12.21 13.01 11.65
C THR A 208 13.40 13.00 12.61
N LEU A 209 14.56 13.45 12.13
CA LEU A 209 15.82 13.43 12.88
C LEU A 209 16.02 14.65 13.78
N ARG A 210 15.12 15.64 13.73
CA ARG A 210 15.31 16.94 14.39
C ARG A 210 15.53 16.79 15.90
N GLY A 211 14.75 15.94 16.55
CA GLY A 211 14.87 15.67 17.98
C GLY A 211 16.22 15.03 18.34
N ALA A 212 16.66 14.05 17.56
CA ALA A 212 17.94 13.38 17.75
C ALA A 212 19.14 14.34 17.56
N GLN A 213 19.07 15.21 16.55
CA GLN A 213 20.11 16.21 16.33
C GLN A 213 20.19 17.22 17.49
N ILE A 214 19.05 17.71 17.98
CA ILE A 214 19.03 18.61 19.16
C ILE A 214 19.62 17.92 20.39
N ALA A 215 19.30 16.65 20.63
CA ALA A 215 19.85 15.90 21.74
C ALA A 215 21.37 15.79 21.63
N LYS A 216 21.88 15.45 20.45
CA LYS A 216 23.33 15.38 20.16
C LYS A 216 24.03 16.73 20.38
N ASP A 217 23.47 17.81 19.83
CA ASP A 217 24.07 19.15 19.93
C ASP A 217 24.13 19.65 21.38
N ARG A 218 23.21 19.20 22.23
CA ARG A 218 23.12 19.58 23.65
C ARG A 218 23.78 18.58 24.60
N GLY A 219 24.36 17.49 24.09
CA GLY A 219 24.91 16.42 24.91
C GLY A 219 23.88 15.77 25.82
N TRP A 220 22.64 15.63 25.35
CA TRP A 220 21.57 14.95 26.06
C TRP A 220 21.66 13.45 25.81
N ASP A 221 21.85 12.69 26.88
CA ASP A 221 21.81 11.23 26.86
C ASP A 221 20.63 10.73 27.70
N ALA A 222 19.96 9.69 27.21
CA ALA A 222 18.95 9.00 28.00
C ALA A 222 19.62 8.31 29.21
N PRO A 223 18.97 8.28 30.39
CA PRO A 223 19.43 7.45 31.49
C PRO A 223 19.58 5.99 31.04
N LYS A 224 20.59 5.29 31.57
CA LYS A 224 20.76 3.87 31.29
C LYS A 224 19.53 3.11 31.79
N MET A 225 18.94 2.30 30.91
CA MET A 225 17.93 1.33 31.33
C MET A 225 18.56 0.40 32.37
N PRO A 226 17.88 0.13 33.50
CA PRO A 226 18.38 -0.80 34.49
C PRO A 226 18.51 -2.19 33.87
N ALA A 227 19.58 -2.92 34.22
CA ALA A 227 19.83 -4.26 33.70
C ALA A 227 18.71 -5.26 34.07
N ASN A 228 18.05 -5.02 35.21
CA ASN A 228 16.88 -5.75 35.65
C ASN A 228 15.77 -4.73 35.92
N ALA A 229 14.73 -4.74 35.10
CA ALA A 229 13.47 -4.07 35.41
C ALA A 229 12.55 -5.09 36.07
N GLU A 230 12.08 -4.81 37.30
CA GLU A 230 11.00 -5.60 37.87
C GLU A 230 9.74 -5.36 37.04
N PHE A 231 9.33 -6.38 36.29
CA PHE A 231 8.04 -6.35 35.62
C PHE A 231 6.92 -6.51 36.65
N PRO A 232 5.78 -5.83 36.49
CA PRO A 232 4.61 -6.12 37.30
C PRO A 232 4.26 -7.61 37.19
N ALA A 233 3.81 -8.21 38.30
CA ALA A 233 3.35 -9.59 38.29
C ALA A 233 2.28 -9.77 37.21
N LEU A 234 2.47 -10.76 36.33
CA LEU A 234 1.45 -11.11 35.35
C LEU A 234 0.19 -11.52 36.12
N PRO A 235 -1.00 -11.06 35.70
CA PRO A 235 -2.24 -11.54 36.31
C PRO A 235 -2.30 -13.07 36.18
N GLU A 236 -2.82 -13.73 37.21
CA GLU A 236 -3.07 -15.18 37.14
C GLU A 236 -3.95 -15.47 35.92
N LYS A 237 -3.52 -16.42 35.09
CA LYS A 237 -4.33 -16.88 33.95
C LYS A 237 -5.67 -17.36 34.48
N LYS A 238 -6.75 -16.65 34.15
CA LYS A 238 -8.12 -17.13 34.35
C LYS A 238 -8.46 -18.25 33.38
#